data_AF-A0A482ZM98-F1
#
_entry.id   AF-A0A482ZM98-F1
#
_cell.length_a   1.000
_cell.length_b   1.000
_cell.length_c   1.000
_cell.angle_alpha   90.00
_cell.angle_beta   90.00
_cell.angle_gamma   90.00
#
_symmetry.space_group_name_H-M   'P 1'
#
loop_
_entity.id
_entity.type
_entity.pdbx_description
1 polymer ?
#
loop_
_entity_poly.entity_id
_entity_poly.type
_entity_poly.pdbx_seq_one_letter_code
_entity_poly.pdbx_strand_id
1 'polypeptide(L)'
;MDDILSKFSGGFPTTREFSAYARSTIPDINPQDGHDAVLMAWMEREEILFRTLEKHLIGERLSKGFDGDVDGFISFSLSVQNRRKSRAGLAFENHLEILFKECGIRYTRTPKTENKSKPDFIFPGIDEYNTPDFDPLNLTMLGVKSSCKDRWRQVLVEADRVERKHLLTLEASISKNQTDEMDSEKLQLVVPKGLYDTYLPEQQAWLMNVSEFTELVLVRQN
;
A
#
# COMPACT_ATOMS: atom_id res chain seq x y z
N MET A 1 -19.57 13.14 -11.48
CA MET A 1 -19.51 13.84 -10.17
C MET A 1 -20.80 13.61 -9.41
N ASP A 2 -21.94 13.70 -10.08
CA ASP A 2 -23.25 13.42 -9.45
C ASP A 2 -23.34 11.98 -8.90
N ASP A 3 -22.78 10.99 -9.61
CA ASP A 3 -22.75 9.60 -9.15
C ASP A 3 -21.97 9.40 -7.83
N ILE A 4 -20.76 9.98 -7.72
CA ILE A 4 -19.94 9.85 -6.50
C ILE A 4 -20.56 10.59 -5.29
N LEU A 5 -21.21 11.73 -5.53
CA LEU A 5 -21.86 12.53 -4.48
C LEU A 5 -23.17 11.89 -4.01
N SER A 6 -23.97 11.37 -4.96
CA SER A 6 -25.19 10.60 -4.66
C SER A 6 -24.86 9.33 -3.88
N LYS A 7 -23.77 8.65 -4.24
CA LYS A 7 -23.39 7.37 -3.62
C LYS A 7 -22.90 7.51 -2.17
N PHE A 8 -22.30 8.64 -1.82
CA PHE A 8 -21.69 8.85 -0.49
C PHE A 8 -22.36 9.95 0.34
N SER A 9 -23.58 10.36 -0.04
CA SER A 9 -24.40 11.31 0.73
C SER A 9 -23.68 12.61 1.11
N GLY A 10 -22.77 13.09 0.25
CA GLY A 10 -21.97 14.30 0.51
C GLY A 10 -20.89 14.15 1.58
N GLY A 11 -20.54 12.94 2.02
CA GLY A 11 -19.47 12.67 2.98
C GLY A 11 -18.27 11.94 2.35
N PHE A 12 -17.20 11.81 3.14
CA PHE A 12 -16.13 10.86 2.81
C PHE A 12 -16.52 9.46 3.27
N PRO A 13 -16.63 8.48 2.37
CA PRO A 13 -16.82 7.09 2.77
C PRO A 13 -15.54 6.51 3.37
N THR A 14 -15.66 5.31 3.94
CA THR A 14 -14.50 4.56 4.42
C THR A 14 -13.54 4.28 3.25
N THR A 15 -12.24 4.15 3.54
CA THR A 15 -11.26 3.86 2.48
C THR A 15 -11.57 2.56 1.76
N ARG A 16 -12.08 1.54 2.47
CA ARG A 16 -12.44 0.24 1.86
C ARG A 16 -13.57 0.37 0.84
N GLU A 17 -14.64 1.07 1.18
CA GLU A 17 -15.76 1.34 0.25
C GLU A 17 -15.28 2.16 -0.95
N PHE A 18 -14.40 3.14 -0.70
CA PHE A 18 -13.88 4.00 -1.76
C PHE A 18 -12.97 3.25 -2.72
N SER A 19 -12.07 2.39 -2.23
CA SER A 19 -11.23 1.54 -3.07
C SER A 19 -12.05 0.56 -3.90
N ALA A 20 -13.12 -0.02 -3.32
CA ALA A 20 -14.05 -0.86 -4.06
C ALA A 20 -14.78 -0.09 -5.17
N TYR A 21 -15.26 1.12 -4.85
CA TYR A 21 -15.86 2.00 -5.84
C TYR A 21 -14.89 2.38 -6.95
N ALA A 22 -13.65 2.76 -6.63
CA ALA A 22 -12.64 3.12 -7.61
C ALA A 22 -12.42 1.99 -8.64
N ARG A 23 -12.24 0.74 -8.17
CA ARG A 23 -12.14 -0.44 -9.04
C ARG A 23 -13.39 -0.63 -9.91
N SER A 24 -14.59 -0.45 -9.35
CA SER A 24 -15.84 -0.60 -10.10
C SER A 24 -16.01 0.38 -11.26
N THR A 25 -15.27 1.50 -11.26
CA THR A 25 -15.32 2.49 -12.36
C THR A 25 -14.38 2.19 -13.52
N ILE A 26 -13.55 1.15 -13.40
CA ILE A 26 -12.63 0.66 -14.44
C ILE A 26 -12.74 -0.87 -14.55
N PRO A 27 -13.94 -1.39 -14.91
CA PRO A 27 -14.24 -2.83 -14.88
C PRO A 27 -13.40 -3.66 -15.87
N ASP A 28 -12.82 -3.02 -16.88
CA ASP A 28 -12.02 -3.67 -17.92
C ASP A 28 -10.60 -4.04 -17.46
N ILE A 29 -10.18 -3.61 -16.26
CA ILE A 29 -8.87 -3.95 -15.70
C ILE A 29 -8.97 -5.27 -14.93
N ASN A 30 -8.40 -6.34 -15.49
CA ASN A 30 -8.34 -7.65 -14.86
C ASN A 30 -6.97 -7.85 -14.16
N PRO A 31 -6.95 -8.25 -12.87
CA PRO A 31 -5.73 -8.68 -12.17
C PRO A 31 -4.82 -9.62 -12.98
N GLN A 32 -5.39 -10.50 -13.80
CA GLN A 32 -4.62 -11.48 -14.58
C GLN A 32 -3.85 -10.87 -15.76
N ASP A 33 -4.11 -9.61 -16.13
CA ASP A 33 -3.46 -8.94 -17.27
C ASP A 33 -2.07 -8.37 -16.92
N GLY A 34 -1.66 -8.43 -15.64
CA GLY A 34 -0.36 -8.00 -15.14
C GLY A 34 -0.48 -7.23 -13.82
N HIS A 35 0.12 -7.77 -12.76
CA HIS A 35 -0.11 -7.30 -11.39
C HIS A 35 0.38 -5.87 -11.15
N ASP A 36 1.52 -5.51 -11.75
CA ASP A 36 2.09 -4.17 -11.66
C ASP A 36 1.17 -3.10 -12.27
N ALA A 37 0.70 -3.33 -13.49
CA ALA A 37 -0.14 -2.38 -14.22
C ALA A 37 -1.51 -2.23 -13.57
N VAL A 38 -2.11 -3.34 -13.14
CA VAL A 38 -3.41 -3.35 -12.43
C VAL A 38 -3.33 -2.55 -11.15
N LEU A 39 -2.30 -2.79 -10.32
CA LEU A 39 -2.13 -2.07 -9.06
C LEU A 39 -1.96 -0.56 -9.29
N MET A 40 -1.16 -0.17 -10.28
CA MET A 40 -0.96 1.23 -10.65
C MET A 40 -2.25 1.88 -11.14
N ALA A 41 -2.98 1.23 -12.04
CA ALA A 41 -4.24 1.74 -12.58
C ALA A 41 -5.30 1.94 -11.49
N TRP A 42 -5.39 1.00 -10.56
CA TRP A 42 -6.29 1.10 -9.41
C TRP A 42 -5.93 2.28 -8.49
N MET A 43 -4.66 2.43 -8.13
CA MET A 43 -4.19 3.54 -7.28
C MET A 43 -4.38 4.90 -7.95
N GLU A 44 -4.06 5.01 -9.24
CA GLU A 44 -4.26 6.24 -10.01
C GLU A 44 -5.75 6.61 -10.09
N ARG A 45 -6.61 5.62 -10.37
CA ARG A 45 -8.05 5.85 -10.44
C ARG A 45 -8.62 6.29 -9.10
N GLU A 46 -8.21 5.67 -8.00
CA GLU A 46 -8.65 6.08 -6.67
C GLU A 46 -8.19 7.50 -6.35
N GLU A 47 -6.93 7.87 -6.64
CA GLU A 47 -6.42 9.23 -6.42
C GLU A 47 -7.23 10.28 -7.19
N ILE A 48 -7.54 10.04 -8.47
CA ILE A 48 -8.35 10.96 -9.30
C ILE A 48 -9.73 11.17 -8.68
N LEU A 49 -10.41 10.08 -8.29
CA LEU A 49 -11.73 10.14 -7.69
C LEU A 49 -11.68 10.84 -6.32
N PHE A 50 -10.66 10.54 -5.52
CA PHE A 50 -10.48 11.12 -4.20
C PHE A 50 -10.25 12.63 -4.30
N ARG A 51 -9.36 13.08 -5.19
CA ARG A 51 -9.11 14.52 -5.42
C ARG A 51 -10.34 15.26 -5.89
N THR A 52 -11.14 14.62 -6.74
CA THR A 52 -12.41 15.20 -7.24
C THR A 52 -13.41 15.40 -6.10
N LEU A 53 -13.61 14.36 -5.26
CA LEU A 53 -14.50 14.45 -4.09
C LEU A 53 -13.95 15.45 -3.06
N GLU A 54 -12.66 15.39 -2.80
CA GLU A 54 -11.98 16.25 -1.84
C GLU A 54 -12.11 17.73 -2.21
N LYS A 55 -11.87 18.08 -3.48
CA LYS A 55 -12.02 19.46 -3.97
C LYS A 55 -13.43 20.01 -3.74
N HIS A 56 -14.45 19.17 -3.91
CA HIS A 56 -15.84 19.56 -3.70
C HIS A 56 -16.14 19.82 -2.22
N LEU A 57 -15.87 18.83 -1.36
CA LEU A 57 -16.21 18.88 0.06
C LEU A 57 -15.38 19.93 0.82
N ILE A 58 -14.09 20.03 0.51
CA ILE A 58 -13.20 21.01 1.14
C ILE A 58 -13.45 22.41 0.57
N GLY A 59 -13.76 22.53 -0.72
CA GLY A 59 -14.06 23.81 -1.36
C GLY A 59 -15.20 24.55 -0.66
N GLU A 60 -16.29 23.85 -0.33
CA GLU A 60 -17.43 24.44 0.39
C GLU A 60 -17.06 24.90 1.82
N ARG A 61 -16.16 24.18 2.51
CA ARG A 61 -15.69 24.58 3.84
C ARG A 61 -14.75 25.78 3.76
N LEU A 62 -13.86 25.82 2.76
CA LEU A 62 -12.92 26.91 2.55
C LEU A 62 -13.63 28.21 2.17
N SER A 63 -14.71 28.15 1.38
CA SER A 63 -15.48 29.34 1.00
C SER A 63 -16.16 30.02 2.17
N LYS A 64 -16.42 29.30 3.27
CA LYS A 64 -16.96 29.86 4.52
C LYS A 64 -15.93 30.67 5.31
N GLY A 65 -14.65 30.58 4.96
CA GLY A 65 -13.57 31.29 5.67
C GLY A 65 -13.26 30.72 7.07
N PHE A 66 -12.34 31.40 7.75
CA PHE A 66 -11.98 31.13 9.15
C PHE A 66 -12.10 32.39 10.03
N ASP A 67 -12.55 33.52 9.48
CA ASP A 67 -12.82 34.76 10.22
C ASP A 67 -11.69 35.24 11.16
N GLY A 68 -10.44 35.04 10.75
CA GLY A 68 -9.26 35.39 11.55
C GLY A 68 -8.84 34.34 12.59
N ASP A 69 -9.56 33.22 12.71
CA ASP A 69 -9.18 32.07 13.52
C ASP A 69 -8.03 31.28 12.87
N VAL A 70 -6.81 31.68 13.22
CA VAL A 70 -5.57 31.04 12.75
C VAL A 70 -5.50 29.59 13.23
N ASP A 71 -5.86 29.32 14.48
CA ASP A 71 -5.78 27.97 15.05
C ASP A 71 -6.79 27.02 14.40
N GLY A 72 -7.99 27.51 14.12
CA GLY A 72 -9.01 26.80 13.36
C GLY A 72 -8.54 26.44 11.94
N PHE A 73 -7.85 27.36 11.26
CA PHE A 73 -7.24 27.09 9.95
C PHE A 73 -6.15 26.01 10.03
N ILE A 74 -5.21 26.12 10.98
CA ILE A 74 -4.12 25.16 11.13
C ILE A 74 -4.65 23.77 11.47
N SER A 75 -5.59 23.67 12.42
CA SER A 75 -6.24 22.42 12.81
C SER A 75 -6.96 21.78 11.62
N PHE A 76 -7.71 22.56 10.85
CA PHE A 76 -8.37 22.08 9.64
C PHE A 76 -7.37 21.56 8.60
N SER A 77 -6.32 22.33 8.30
CA SER A 77 -5.27 21.94 7.35
C SER A 77 -4.59 20.63 7.74
N LEU A 78 -4.24 20.47 9.01
CA LEU A 78 -3.67 19.23 9.54
C LEU A 78 -4.64 18.05 9.40
N SER A 79 -5.93 18.25 9.67
CA SER A 79 -6.95 17.20 9.51
C SER A 79 -7.03 16.69 8.06
N VAL A 80 -6.95 17.59 7.09
CA VAL A 80 -6.96 17.27 5.65
C VAL A 80 -5.70 16.50 5.27
N GLN A 81 -4.52 16.98 5.68
CA GLN A 81 -3.26 16.30 5.40
C GLN A 81 -3.20 14.90 6.01
N ASN A 82 -3.66 14.73 7.25
CA ASN A 82 -3.70 13.43 7.91
C ASN A 82 -4.69 12.47 7.24
N ARG A 83 -5.84 12.97 6.77
CA ARG A 83 -6.78 12.18 5.97
C ARG A 83 -6.13 11.66 4.69
N ARG A 84 -5.41 12.52 3.94
CA ARG A 84 -4.69 12.12 2.72
C ARG A 84 -3.68 11.01 3.02
N LYS A 85 -2.84 11.19 4.05
CA LYS A 85 -1.81 10.21 4.45
C LYS A 85 -2.44 8.87 4.84
N SER A 86 -3.46 8.90 5.70
CA SER A 86 -4.14 7.68 6.17
C SER A 86 -4.85 6.95 5.03
N ARG A 87 -5.58 7.68 4.17
CA ARG A 87 -6.28 7.07 3.04
C ARG A 87 -5.32 6.46 2.02
N ALA A 88 -4.23 7.14 1.67
CA ALA A 88 -3.26 6.61 0.71
C ALA A 88 -2.65 5.27 1.16
N GLY A 89 -2.26 5.15 2.45
CA GLY A 89 -1.76 3.87 2.99
C GLY A 89 -2.82 2.77 2.97
N LEU A 90 -4.01 3.07 3.50
CA LEU A 90 -5.11 2.10 3.57
C LEU A 90 -5.62 1.67 2.19
N ALA A 91 -5.67 2.58 1.22
CA ALA A 91 -6.06 2.29 -0.16
C ALA A 91 -5.06 1.30 -0.78
N PHE A 92 -3.77 1.54 -0.56
CA PHE A 92 -2.72 0.68 -1.09
C PHE A 92 -2.86 -0.76 -0.57
N GLU A 93 -3.04 -0.93 0.74
CA GLU A 93 -3.31 -2.23 1.34
C GLU A 93 -4.63 -2.86 0.85
N ASN A 94 -5.70 -2.07 0.70
CA ASN A 94 -6.99 -2.58 0.20
C ASN A 94 -6.91 -3.09 -1.24
N HIS A 95 -6.10 -2.45 -2.09
CA HIS A 95 -5.90 -2.91 -3.47
C HIS A 95 -5.08 -4.18 -3.52
N LEU A 96 -4.03 -4.30 -2.70
CA LEU A 96 -3.23 -5.51 -2.58
C LEU A 96 -4.04 -6.70 -2.05
N GLU A 97 -4.92 -6.47 -1.08
CA GLU A 97 -5.84 -7.50 -0.56
C GLU A 97 -6.67 -8.13 -1.69
N ILE A 98 -7.22 -7.30 -2.59
CA ILE A 98 -7.98 -7.81 -3.74
C ILE A 98 -7.05 -8.48 -4.75
N LEU A 99 -5.90 -7.88 -5.07
CA LEU A 99 -4.93 -8.47 -5.98
C LEU A 99 -4.55 -9.90 -5.54
N PHE A 100 -4.12 -10.06 -4.28
CA PHE A 100 -3.73 -11.36 -3.74
C PHE A 100 -4.88 -12.37 -3.77
N LYS A 101 -6.09 -11.94 -3.40
CA LYS A 101 -7.27 -12.79 -3.43
C LYS A 101 -7.58 -13.30 -4.84
N GLU A 102 -7.54 -12.41 -5.84
CA GLU A 102 -7.80 -12.77 -7.25
C GLU A 102 -6.69 -13.64 -7.84
N CYS A 103 -5.46 -13.56 -7.31
CA CYS A 103 -4.37 -14.49 -7.62
C CYS A 103 -4.45 -15.82 -6.87
N GLY A 104 -5.43 -16.03 -5.98
CA GLY A 104 -5.53 -17.24 -5.16
C GLY A 104 -4.46 -17.35 -4.06
N ILE A 105 -3.78 -16.25 -3.72
CA ILE A 105 -2.74 -16.20 -2.69
C ILE A 105 -3.40 -16.22 -1.30
N ARG A 106 -2.98 -17.15 -0.44
CA ARG A 106 -3.37 -17.12 0.98
C ARG A 106 -2.52 -16.11 1.73
N TYR A 107 -3.15 -15.31 2.60
CA TYR A 107 -2.46 -14.35 3.45
C TYR A 107 -3.27 -14.07 4.72
N THR A 108 -2.61 -13.51 5.73
CA THR A 108 -3.26 -12.82 6.84
C THR A 108 -2.84 -11.35 6.84
N ARG A 109 -3.82 -10.44 6.88
CA ARG A 109 -3.59 -9.00 6.92
C ARG A 109 -3.52 -8.50 8.36
N THR A 110 -2.52 -7.67 8.66
CA THR A 110 -2.29 -7.07 10.00
C THR A 110 -2.31 -8.07 11.18
N PRO A 111 -1.73 -9.28 11.06
CA PRO A 111 -1.69 -10.22 12.18
C PRO A 111 -0.84 -9.66 13.34
N LYS A 112 -1.02 -10.21 14.53
CA LYS A 112 -0.09 -9.97 15.64
C LYS A 112 1.01 -11.02 15.59
N THR A 113 2.25 -10.57 15.54
CA THR A 113 3.46 -11.39 15.63
C THR A 113 4.14 -11.15 16.98
N GLU A 114 5.44 -11.42 17.07
CA GLU A 114 6.24 -11.18 18.28
C GLU A 114 6.16 -9.71 18.72
N ASN A 115 6.29 -9.47 20.03
CA ASN A 115 6.33 -8.12 20.61
C ASN A 115 5.11 -7.22 20.29
N LYS A 116 3.96 -7.81 19.92
CA LYS A 116 2.75 -7.11 19.47
C LYS A 116 2.95 -6.30 18.17
N SER A 117 4.00 -6.61 17.42
CA SER A 117 4.19 -6.11 16.06
C SER A 117 3.03 -6.53 15.16
N LYS A 118 2.79 -5.71 14.13
CA LYS A 118 1.68 -5.90 13.19
C LYS A 118 2.17 -5.65 11.76
N PRO A 119 2.85 -6.63 11.14
CA PRO A 119 3.19 -6.55 9.72
C PRO A 119 1.92 -6.37 8.88
N ASP A 120 2.04 -5.67 7.75
CA ASP A 120 0.88 -5.41 6.90
C ASP A 120 0.30 -6.72 6.32
N PHE A 121 1.17 -7.64 5.86
CA PHE A 121 0.79 -8.97 5.40
C PHE A 121 1.79 -10.07 5.80
N ILE A 122 1.25 -11.25 6.15
CA ILE A 122 2.00 -12.51 6.33
C ILE A 122 1.42 -13.57 5.40
N PHE A 123 2.29 -14.36 4.78
CA PHE A 123 1.95 -15.42 3.84
C PHE A 123 2.62 -16.74 4.26
N PRO A 124 1.94 -17.90 4.12
CA PRO A 124 0.54 -18.09 3.70
C PRO A 124 -0.49 -17.56 4.70
N GLY A 125 -0.11 -17.41 5.97
CA GLY A 125 -1.02 -16.98 7.00
C GLY A 125 -0.37 -16.96 8.38
N ILE A 126 -1.11 -16.41 9.34
CA ILE A 126 -0.65 -16.32 10.73
C ILE A 126 -0.60 -17.69 11.43
N ASP A 127 -1.43 -18.64 11.00
CA ASP A 127 -1.47 -19.97 11.59
C ASP A 127 -0.18 -20.75 11.26
N GLU A 128 0.26 -20.69 10.00
CA GLU A 128 1.54 -21.24 9.58
C GLU A 128 2.71 -20.49 10.23
N TYR A 129 2.63 -19.16 10.30
CA TYR A 129 3.63 -18.34 11.00
C TYR A 129 3.74 -18.66 12.49
N ASN A 130 2.69 -19.12 13.15
CA ASN A 130 2.74 -19.52 14.56
C ASN A 130 3.06 -21.00 14.76
N THR A 131 3.07 -21.81 13.70
CA THR A 131 3.35 -23.25 13.78
C THR A 131 4.87 -23.48 13.77
N PRO A 132 5.49 -23.94 14.89
CA PRO A 132 6.94 -24.02 15.00
C PRO A 132 7.60 -24.92 13.94
N ASP A 133 6.93 -26.01 13.57
CA ASP A 133 7.42 -27.00 12.60
C ASP A 133 7.20 -26.58 11.13
N PHE A 134 6.49 -25.47 10.89
CA PHE A 134 6.34 -24.93 9.54
C PHE A 134 7.66 -24.36 9.05
N ASP A 135 8.08 -24.71 7.83
CA ASP A 135 9.36 -24.27 7.27
C ASP A 135 9.39 -22.73 7.09
N PRO A 136 10.31 -22.01 7.77
CA PRO A 136 10.46 -20.57 7.62
C PRO A 136 10.77 -20.12 6.19
N LEU A 137 11.34 -20.98 5.33
CA LEU A 137 11.59 -20.66 3.92
C LEU A 137 10.30 -20.48 3.10
N ASN A 138 9.20 -21.05 3.58
CA ASN A 138 7.87 -20.90 2.99
C ASN A 138 7.09 -19.72 3.61
N LEU A 139 7.62 -19.07 4.65
CA LEU A 139 7.04 -17.87 5.22
C LEU A 139 7.48 -16.64 4.42
N THR A 140 6.54 -15.73 4.19
CA THR A 140 6.84 -14.41 3.60
C THR A 140 6.14 -13.32 4.39
N MET A 141 6.79 -12.16 4.48
CA MET A 141 6.25 -10.96 5.09
C MET A 141 6.38 -9.80 4.11
N LEU A 142 5.31 -9.03 3.98
CA LEU A 142 5.28 -7.81 3.18
C LEU A 142 4.84 -6.63 4.06
N GLY A 143 5.74 -5.66 4.21
CA GLY A 143 5.39 -4.31 4.63
C GLY A 143 4.96 -3.48 3.42
N VAL A 144 4.02 -2.57 3.62
CA VAL A 144 3.48 -1.68 2.57
C VAL A 144 3.62 -0.25 3.05
N LYS A 145 4.36 0.58 2.31
CA LYS A 145 4.51 2.00 2.63
C LYS A 145 4.30 2.81 1.37
N SER A 146 3.37 3.75 1.40
CA SER A 146 3.22 4.74 0.32
C SER A 146 4.45 5.66 0.18
N SER A 147 5.23 5.79 1.24
CA SER A 147 6.54 6.44 1.24
C SER A 147 7.46 5.80 2.28
N CYS A 148 8.66 5.45 1.86
CA CYS A 148 9.69 4.74 2.61
C CYS A 148 10.45 5.65 3.57
N LYS A 149 10.98 6.81 3.12
CA LYS A 149 11.85 7.71 3.91
C LYS A 149 12.71 6.94 4.92
N ASP A 150 12.60 7.21 6.22
CA ASP A 150 13.27 6.42 7.28
C ASP A 150 12.34 5.36 7.92
N ARG A 151 11.07 5.31 7.51
CA ARG A 151 10.04 4.44 8.09
C ARG A 151 10.13 2.99 7.61
N TRP A 152 10.94 2.69 6.59
CA TRP A 152 11.18 1.31 6.15
C TRP A 152 11.80 0.44 7.24
N ARG A 153 12.61 1.04 8.14
CA ARG A 153 13.26 0.31 9.25
C ARG A 153 12.26 -0.35 10.20
N GLN A 154 11.03 0.15 10.27
CA GLN A 154 9.96 -0.43 11.08
C GLN A 154 9.59 -1.84 10.61
N VAL A 155 9.74 -2.13 9.32
CA VAL A 155 9.44 -3.45 8.73
C VAL A 155 10.42 -4.52 9.25
N LEU A 156 11.67 -4.14 9.56
CA LEU A 156 12.70 -5.10 9.96
C LEU A 156 12.37 -5.88 11.23
N VAL A 157 11.56 -5.30 12.13
CA VAL A 157 11.24 -5.84 13.47
C VAL A 157 9.88 -6.52 13.58
N GLU A 158 9.13 -6.68 12.48
CA GLU A 158 7.73 -7.10 12.54
C GLU A 158 7.48 -8.61 12.37
N ALA A 159 8.50 -9.41 12.02
CA ALA A 159 8.37 -10.86 11.82
C ALA A 159 9.72 -11.57 11.98
N ASP A 160 9.99 -12.09 13.18
CA ASP A 160 11.31 -12.66 13.52
C ASP A 160 11.61 -13.96 12.76
N ARG A 161 10.57 -14.75 12.43
CA ARG A 161 10.74 -16.00 11.67
C ARG A 161 11.07 -15.78 10.19
N VAL A 162 10.87 -14.56 9.67
CA VAL A 162 11.12 -14.23 8.26
C VAL A 162 12.43 -13.47 8.14
N GLU A 163 13.47 -14.17 7.67
CA GLU A 163 14.82 -13.60 7.53
C GLU A 163 14.88 -12.51 6.45
N ARG A 164 14.46 -12.82 5.21
CA ARG A 164 14.36 -11.84 4.13
C ARG A 164 12.94 -11.30 4.04
N LYS A 165 12.78 -10.03 4.41
CA LYS A 165 11.49 -9.33 4.40
C LYS A 165 11.29 -8.58 3.08
N HIS A 166 10.05 -8.22 2.77
CA HIS A 166 9.72 -7.47 1.57
C HIS A 166 9.04 -6.16 1.95
N LEU A 167 9.36 -5.08 1.23
CA LEU A 167 8.72 -3.78 1.39
C LEU A 167 8.21 -3.33 0.03
N LEU A 168 6.89 -3.18 -0.10
CA LEU A 168 6.28 -2.61 -1.30
C LEU A 168 6.05 -1.10 -1.12
N THR A 169 6.44 -0.34 -2.15
CA THR A 169 6.26 1.11 -2.21
C THR A 169 5.88 1.61 -3.61
N LEU A 170 5.28 2.80 -3.65
CA LEU A 170 5.06 3.59 -4.88
C LEU A 170 5.97 4.84 -4.93
N GLU A 171 6.90 4.96 -3.98
CA GLU A 171 7.85 6.09 -3.94
C GLU A 171 8.87 5.95 -5.06
N ALA A 172 8.82 6.87 -6.03
CA ALA A 172 9.82 6.98 -7.08
C ALA A 172 11.17 7.48 -6.54
N SER A 173 12.27 7.07 -7.18
CA SER A 173 13.61 7.62 -6.96
C SER A 173 14.14 7.58 -5.52
N ILE A 174 14.01 6.43 -4.84
CA ILE A 174 14.71 6.20 -3.55
C ILE A 174 16.22 6.19 -3.80
N SER A 175 16.97 6.89 -2.94
CA SER A 175 18.42 7.05 -3.11
C SER A 175 19.16 5.71 -3.09
N LYS A 176 20.27 5.60 -3.84
CA LYS A 176 21.11 4.40 -3.86
C LYS A 176 21.57 3.99 -2.47
N ASN A 177 22.00 4.96 -1.65
CA ASN A 177 22.43 4.70 -0.28
C ASN A 177 21.32 4.02 0.54
N GLN A 178 20.07 4.47 0.41
CA GLN A 178 18.95 3.83 1.10
C GLN A 178 18.66 2.43 0.58
N THR A 179 18.73 2.18 -0.74
CA THR A 179 18.54 0.82 -1.26
C THR A 179 19.68 -0.12 -0.89
N ASP A 180 20.93 0.37 -0.83
CA ASP A 180 22.09 -0.41 -0.38
C ASP A 180 21.92 -0.79 1.11
N GLU A 181 21.44 0.15 1.95
CA GLU A 181 21.11 -0.15 3.34
C GLU A 181 20.00 -1.19 3.46
N MET A 182 18.93 -1.08 2.67
CA MET A 182 17.84 -2.06 2.66
C MET A 182 18.34 -3.46 2.28
N ASP A 183 19.18 -3.58 1.24
CA ASP A 183 19.75 -4.87 0.84
C ASP A 183 20.64 -5.47 1.94
N SER A 184 21.49 -4.64 2.57
CA SER A 184 22.36 -5.09 3.66
C SER A 184 21.59 -5.63 4.87
N GLU A 185 20.38 -5.10 5.10
CA GLU A 185 19.45 -5.52 6.16
C GLU A 185 18.49 -6.64 5.71
N LYS A 186 18.74 -7.26 4.54
CA LYS A 186 17.91 -8.32 3.93
C LYS A 186 16.45 -7.89 3.71
N LEU A 187 16.22 -6.62 3.39
CA LEU A 187 14.93 -6.08 3.02
C LEU A 187 14.84 -5.91 1.51
N GLN A 188 14.09 -6.79 0.85
CA GLN A 188 13.83 -6.72 -0.59
C GLN A 188 12.84 -5.58 -0.88
N LEU A 189 13.26 -4.58 -1.66
CA LEU A 189 12.35 -3.55 -2.14
C LEU A 189 11.52 -4.09 -3.31
N VAL A 190 10.21 -3.98 -3.18
CA VAL A 190 9.22 -4.30 -4.22
C VAL A 190 8.65 -2.99 -4.75
N VAL A 191 8.67 -2.80 -6.06
CA VAL A 191 8.20 -1.58 -6.72
C VAL A 191 7.47 -1.96 -8.01
N PRO A 192 6.34 -1.33 -8.37
CA PRO A 192 5.74 -1.56 -9.67
C PRO A 192 6.71 -1.32 -10.83
N LYS A 193 6.71 -2.21 -11.83
CA LYS A 193 7.64 -2.15 -12.97
C LYS A 193 7.66 -0.78 -13.67
N GLY A 194 6.51 -0.11 -13.77
CA GLY A 194 6.39 1.22 -14.38
C GLY A 194 7.15 2.34 -13.66
N LEU A 195 7.65 2.11 -12.44
CA LEU A 195 8.48 3.08 -11.69
C LEU A 195 9.98 2.79 -11.78
N TYR A 196 10.41 1.71 -12.44
CA TYR A 196 11.83 1.31 -12.48
C TYR A 196 12.72 2.38 -13.11
N ASP A 197 12.23 3.06 -14.15
CA ASP A 197 12.97 4.12 -14.85
C ASP A 197 13.30 5.33 -13.96
N THR A 198 12.68 5.41 -12.78
CA THR A 198 12.98 6.43 -11.77
C THR A 198 14.19 6.07 -10.88
N TYR A 199 14.70 4.85 -11.00
CA TYR A 199 15.85 4.31 -10.27
C TYR A 199 17.06 4.14 -11.17
N LEU A 200 18.26 4.13 -10.58
CA LEU A 200 19.49 3.88 -11.31
C LEU A 200 19.55 2.45 -11.85
N PRO A 201 20.21 2.20 -13.00
CA PRO A 201 20.32 0.86 -13.58
C PRO A 201 20.86 -0.20 -12.61
N GLU A 202 21.82 0.18 -11.77
CA GLU A 202 22.39 -0.70 -10.73
C GLU A 202 21.35 -1.09 -9.66
N GLN A 203 20.44 -0.18 -9.30
CA GLN A 203 19.34 -0.48 -8.36
C GLN A 203 18.30 -1.38 -9.02
N GLN A 204 17.97 -1.15 -10.29
CA GLN A 204 16.93 -1.90 -11.02
C GLN A 204 17.22 -3.41 -11.08
N ALA A 205 18.48 -3.82 -11.08
CA ALA A 205 18.88 -5.24 -11.07
C ALA A 205 18.56 -5.94 -9.73
N TRP A 206 18.40 -5.17 -8.66
CA TRP A 206 18.07 -5.67 -7.32
C TRP A 206 16.59 -5.51 -6.97
N LEU A 207 15.87 -4.57 -7.61
CA LEU A 207 14.44 -4.39 -7.38
C LEU A 207 13.65 -5.65 -7.74
N MET A 208 12.58 -5.88 -6.98
CA MET A 208 11.57 -6.88 -7.29
C MET A 208 10.30 -6.15 -7.76
N ASN A 209 9.62 -6.66 -8.77
CA ASN A 209 8.34 -6.10 -9.22
C ASN A 209 7.15 -6.82 -8.56
N VAL A 210 5.94 -6.29 -8.71
CA VAL A 210 4.77 -6.83 -8.01
C VAL A 210 4.45 -8.24 -8.52
N SER A 211 4.60 -8.48 -9.82
CA SER A 211 4.38 -9.79 -10.43
C SER A 211 5.38 -10.83 -9.91
N GLU A 212 6.67 -10.50 -9.84
CA GLU A 212 7.71 -11.35 -9.26
C GLU A 212 7.43 -11.67 -7.79
N PHE A 213 7.00 -10.67 -7.00
CA PHE A 213 6.64 -10.88 -5.60
C PHE A 213 5.46 -11.85 -5.46
N THR A 214 4.41 -11.68 -6.25
CA THR A 214 3.25 -12.59 -6.20
C THR A 214 3.59 -14.00 -6.64
N GLU A 215 4.46 -14.17 -7.65
CA GLU A 215 4.92 -15.48 -8.09
C GLU A 215 5.75 -16.16 -6.99
N LEU A 216 6.67 -15.44 -6.36
CA LEU A 216 7.45 -15.93 -5.22
C LEU A 216 6.53 -16.44 -4.10
N VAL A 217 5.52 -15.66 -3.74
CA VAL A 217 4.57 -16.02 -2.69
C VAL A 217 3.75 -17.24 -3.08
N LEU A 218 3.28 -17.34 -4.33
CA LEU A 218 2.55 -18.52 -4.81
C LEU A 218 3.40 -19.78 -4.76
N VAL A 219 4.65 -19.72 -5.23
CA VAL A 219 5.59 -20.85 -5.21
C VAL A 219 5.81 -21.37 -3.78
N ARG A 220 5.93 -20.48 -2.80
CA ARG A 220 6.12 -20.82 -1.38
C ARG A 220 4.88 -21.43 -0.70
N GLN A 221 3.73 -21.42 -1.37
CA GLN A 221 2.48 -21.99 -0.84
C GLN A 221 2.14 -23.36 -1.44
N ASN A 222 2.94 -23.84 -2.39
CA ASN A 222 2.76 -25.12 -3.07
C ASN A 222 3.49 -26.26 -2.36
#